data_AF-A0A068UPA2-F1
#
_entry.id   AF-A0A068UPA2-F1
#
_cell.length_a   1.000
_cell.length_b   1.000
_cell.length_c   1.000
_cell.angle_alpha   90.00
_cell.angle_beta   90.00
_cell.angle_gamma   90.00
#
_symmetry.space_group_name_H-M   'P 1'
#
loop_
_entity.id
_entity.type
_entity.pdbx_description
1 polymer ?
#
loop_
_entity_poly.entity_id
_entity_poly.type
_entity_poly.pdbx_seq_one_letter_code
_entity_poly.pdbx_strand_id
1 'polypeptide(L)'
;MSVSLTVMTFNLLEDQAEDSPNSWDKRKDICISVITSYSPMILCTQQGVKSQLDYLQQCLTGYNQFGISRKGSEDTSDQYCTIFYDKEKVELLEGGTFWLSESPSVPGSMSWGSIVPCIATWAISFYTLYCLLYIHLFQCCITDHFTLGFLYKLCTHSN
;
A
#
# COMPACT_ATOMS: atom_id res chain seq x y z
N MET A 1 26.88 11.45 1.16
CA MET A 1 25.91 11.34 0.05
C MET A 1 24.52 11.26 0.65
N SER A 2 23.55 12.03 0.17
CA SER A 2 22.16 11.94 0.61
C SER A 2 21.46 10.86 -0.22
N VAL A 3 20.82 9.89 0.43
CA VAL A 3 19.94 8.92 -0.23
C VAL A 3 18.55 9.57 -0.30
N SER A 4 18.03 9.78 -1.52
CA SER A 4 16.68 10.32 -1.72
C SER A 4 15.69 9.18 -1.80
N LEU A 5 14.67 9.20 -0.93
CA LEU A 5 13.56 8.26 -0.93
C LEU A 5 12.31 8.91 -1.54
N THR A 6 11.77 8.36 -2.63
CA THR A 6 10.50 8.79 -3.21
C THR A 6 9.38 7.84 -2.80
N VAL A 7 8.35 8.40 -2.16
CA VAL A 7 7.19 7.63 -1.70
C VAL A 7 5.92 8.32 -2.20
N MET A 8 4.94 7.53 -2.62
CA MET A 8 3.62 7.99 -3.04
C MET A 8 2.55 7.30 -2.20
N THR A 9 1.54 8.05 -1.78
CA THR A 9 0.26 7.49 -1.35
C THR A 9 -0.77 7.74 -2.43
N PHE A 10 -1.59 6.75 -2.75
CA PHE A 10 -2.58 6.86 -3.82
C PHE A 10 -3.84 6.06 -3.52
N ASN A 11 -4.93 6.75 -3.23
CA ASN A 11 -6.23 6.09 -3.07
C ASN A 11 -6.79 5.77 -4.46
N LEU A 12 -7.05 4.48 -4.71
CA LEU A 12 -7.55 4.00 -6.00
C LEU A 12 -9.03 4.27 -6.21
N LEU A 13 -9.77 4.54 -5.12
CA LEU A 13 -11.22 4.61 -5.06
C LEU A 13 -11.87 3.30 -5.50
N GLU A 14 -12.80 2.81 -4.69
CA GLU A 14 -13.59 1.61 -5.03
C GLU A 14 -14.23 1.74 -6.42
N ASP A 15 -14.33 0.61 -7.11
CA ASP A 15 -14.94 0.58 -8.44
C ASP A 15 -16.43 0.96 -8.36
N GLN A 16 -16.88 1.72 -9.35
CA GLN A 16 -18.26 2.15 -9.47
C GLN A 16 -18.88 1.50 -10.70
N ALA A 17 -20.21 1.53 -10.79
CA ALA A 17 -20.93 1.01 -11.95
C ALA A 17 -20.36 1.55 -13.28
N GLU A 18 -20.36 0.74 -14.34
CA GLU A 18 -19.70 1.03 -15.62
C GLU A 18 -20.14 2.35 -16.26
N ASP A 19 -21.39 2.74 -16.06
CA ASP A 19 -21.99 3.98 -16.53
C ASP A 19 -21.48 5.22 -15.76
N SER A 20 -21.02 5.06 -14.53
CA SER A 20 -20.43 6.14 -13.73
C SER A 20 -19.24 6.77 -14.45
N PRO A 21 -19.09 8.11 -14.41
CA PRO A 21 -17.87 8.77 -14.89
C PRO A 21 -16.62 8.35 -14.09
N ASN A 22 -16.80 7.81 -12.88
CA ASN A 22 -15.72 7.37 -12.00
C ASN A 22 -15.51 5.85 -11.99
N SER A 23 -16.09 5.12 -12.95
CA SER A 23 -15.82 3.69 -13.10
C SER A 23 -14.33 3.41 -13.29
N TRP A 24 -13.85 2.28 -12.78
CA TRP A 24 -12.44 1.91 -12.85
C TRP A 24 -11.94 1.85 -14.29
N ASP A 25 -12.74 1.32 -15.22
CA ASP A 25 -12.37 1.23 -16.62
C ASP A 25 -12.04 2.57 -17.27
N LYS A 26 -12.70 3.65 -16.84
CA LYS A 26 -12.42 5.03 -17.32
C LYS A 26 -11.21 5.67 -16.64
N ARG A 27 -10.79 5.15 -15.48
CA ARG A 27 -9.73 5.75 -14.64
C ARG A 27 -8.40 4.98 -14.68
N LYS A 28 -8.42 3.67 -14.95
CA LYS A 28 -7.26 2.77 -14.80
C LYS A 28 -6.03 3.25 -15.57
N ASP A 29 -6.19 3.70 -16.81
CA ASP A 29 -5.08 4.19 -17.63
C ASP A 29 -4.49 5.51 -17.08
N ILE A 30 -5.35 6.40 -16.55
CA ILE A 30 -4.93 7.65 -15.92
C ILE A 30 -4.17 7.35 -14.62
N CYS A 31 -4.66 6.40 -13.80
CA CYS A 31 -3.97 5.97 -12.59
C CYS A 31 -2.55 5.47 -12.90
N ILE A 32 -2.40 4.62 -13.92
CA ILE A 32 -1.08 4.16 -14.37
C ILE A 32 -0.21 5.31 -14.87
N SER A 33 -0.76 6.23 -15.67
CA SER A 33 -0.02 7.38 -16.17
C SER A 33 0.53 8.25 -15.03
N VAL A 34 -0.27 8.51 -14.00
CA VAL A 34 0.17 9.27 -12.81
C VAL A 34 1.28 8.53 -12.09
N ILE A 35 1.07 7.26 -11.73
CA ILE A 35 2.07 6.46 -10.99
C ILE A 35 3.39 6.40 -11.75
N THR A 36 3.34 6.10 -13.05
CA THR A 36 4.54 5.99 -13.90
C THR A 36 5.24 7.32 -14.14
N SER A 37 4.51 8.44 -14.22
CA SER A 37 5.11 9.78 -14.37
C SER A 37 5.94 10.20 -13.16
N TYR A 38 5.54 9.81 -11.96
CA TYR A 38 6.29 10.10 -10.73
C TYR A 38 7.31 9.01 -10.39
N SER A 39 7.11 7.78 -10.89
CA SER A 39 7.97 6.62 -10.67
C SER A 39 8.47 6.49 -9.22
N PRO A 40 7.56 6.44 -8.23
CA PRO A 40 7.94 6.40 -6.82
C PRO A 40 8.63 5.08 -6.48
N MET A 41 9.69 5.09 -5.66
CA MET A 41 10.31 3.82 -5.24
C MET A 41 9.36 2.97 -4.40
N ILE A 42 8.43 3.62 -3.71
CA ILE A 42 7.42 2.99 -2.86
C ILE A 42 6.08 3.66 -3.14
N LEU A 43 5.07 2.86 -3.50
CA LEU A 43 3.70 3.30 -3.72
C LEU A 43 2.78 2.58 -2.73
N CYS A 44 2.12 3.33 -1.86
CA CYS A 44 1.11 2.82 -0.94
C CYS A 44 -0.27 3.12 -1.52
N THR A 45 -1.10 2.09 -1.71
CA THR A 45 -2.46 2.24 -2.23
C THR A 45 -3.52 2.02 -1.16
N GLN A 46 -4.68 2.65 -1.31
CA GLN A 46 -5.85 2.44 -0.45
C GLN A 46 -7.08 2.16 -1.29
N GLN A 47 -8.06 1.47 -0.67
CA GLN A 47 -9.32 1.06 -1.29
C GLN A 47 -9.17 0.21 -2.56
N GLY A 48 -7.97 -0.30 -2.83
CA GLY A 48 -7.74 -1.17 -3.96
C GLY A 48 -8.46 -2.49 -3.75
N VAL A 49 -9.28 -2.89 -4.72
CA VAL A 49 -9.81 -4.26 -4.79
C VAL A 49 -8.90 -5.13 -5.66
N LYS A 50 -9.02 -6.45 -5.54
CA LYS A 50 -8.12 -7.41 -6.20
C LYS A 50 -7.96 -7.17 -7.71
N SER A 51 -9.05 -6.89 -8.43
CA SER A 51 -9.02 -6.62 -9.88
C SER A 51 -8.23 -5.36 -10.25
N GLN A 52 -8.37 -4.29 -9.47
CA GLN A 52 -7.62 -3.04 -9.68
C GLN A 52 -6.13 -3.27 -9.43
N LEU A 53 -5.79 -3.94 -8.32
CA LEU A 53 -4.41 -4.25 -7.94
C LEU A 53 -3.73 -5.19 -8.94
N ASP A 54 -4.46 -6.16 -9.48
CA ASP A 54 -3.92 -7.06 -10.52
C ASP A 54 -3.62 -6.30 -11.81
N TYR A 55 -4.49 -5.38 -12.21
CA TYR A 55 -4.24 -4.51 -13.35
C TYR A 55 -3.00 -3.62 -13.10
N LEU A 56 -2.88 -3.02 -11.91
CA LEU A 56 -1.68 -2.27 -11.50
C LEU A 56 -0.42 -3.14 -11.58
N GLN A 57 -0.45 -4.36 -11.05
CA GLN A 57 0.69 -5.27 -11.08
C GLN A 57 1.09 -5.69 -12.50
N GLN A 58 0.11 -5.85 -13.42
CA GLN A 58 0.38 -6.16 -14.83
C GLN A 58 1.06 -4.98 -15.54
N CYS A 59 0.64 -3.75 -15.27
CA CYS A 59 1.23 -2.55 -15.88
C CYS A 59 2.57 -2.14 -15.24
N LEU A 60 2.72 -2.33 -13.93
CA LEU A 60 3.91 -1.95 -13.17
C LEU A 60 4.87 -3.14 -13.01
N THR A 61 5.38 -3.68 -14.12
CA THR A 61 6.22 -4.89 -14.15
C THR A 61 7.55 -4.78 -13.38
N GLY A 62 8.01 -3.55 -13.13
CA GLY A 62 9.18 -3.25 -12.28
C GLY A 62 8.89 -3.28 -10.77
N TYR A 63 7.62 -3.41 -10.38
CA TYR A 63 7.20 -3.36 -8.98
C TYR A 63 6.78 -4.74 -8.50
N ASN A 64 7.09 -5.02 -7.25
CA ASN A 64 6.44 -6.08 -6.48
C ASN A 64 5.36 -5.47 -5.59
N GLN A 65 4.40 -6.27 -5.16
CA GLN A 65 3.33 -5.85 -4.26
C GLN A 65 3.28 -6.69 -2.97
N PHE A 66 2.89 -6.05 -1.88
CA PHE A 66 2.72 -6.67 -0.57
C PHE A 66 1.45 -6.13 0.12
N GLY A 67 0.64 -7.02 0.68
CA GLY A 67 -0.58 -6.68 1.40
C GLY A 67 -1.62 -7.79 1.31
N ILE A 68 -2.55 -7.80 2.27
CA ILE A 68 -3.70 -8.70 2.28
C ILE A 68 -5.00 -7.91 2.32
N SER A 69 -6.10 -8.59 1.98
CA SER A 69 -7.44 -8.01 2.05
C SER A 69 -7.77 -7.70 3.51
N ARG A 70 -8.60 -6.67 3.72
CA ARG A 70 -9.10 -6.30 5.05
C ARG A 70 -9.97 -7.37 5.71
N LYS A 71 -10.36 -8.43 4.99
CA LYS A 71 -11.01 -9.61 5.58
C LYS A 71 -10.03 -10.73 5.96
N GLY A 72 -8.78 -10.65 5.53
CA GLY A 72 -7.73 -11.64 5.81
C GLY A 72 -7.08 -12.16 4.54
N SER A 73 -6.12 -13.09 4.72
CA SER A 73 -5.44 -13.75 3.61
C SER A 73 -6.29 -14.79 2.88
N GLU A 74 -7.29 -15.35 3.57
CA GLU A 74 -8.19 -16.38 3.01
C GLU A 74 -9.36 -15.79 2.21
N ASP A 75 -9.76 -14.55 2.51
CA ASP A 75 -10.85 -13.86 1.82
C ASP A 75 -10.33 -12.62 1.07
N THR A 76 -10.20 -12.75 -0.25
CA THR A 76 -9.70 -11.73 -1.17
C THR A 76 -10.80 -10.84 -1.77
N SER A 77 -12.04 -10.94 -1.28
CA SER A 77 -13.22 -10.26 -1.85
C SER A 77 -13.34 -8.78 -1.52
N ASP A 78 -12.43 -8.22 -0.73
CA ASP A 78 -12.58 -6.89 -0.14
C ASP A 78 -11.34 -6.02 -0.35
N GLN A 79 -11.39 -4.78 0.13
CA GLN A 79 -10.36 -3.76 -0.07
C GLN A 79 -9.04 -4.08 0.63
N TYR A 80 -7.95 -3.56 0.06
CA TYR A 80 -6.58 -3.75 0.51
C TYR A 80 -5.90 -2.40 0.84
N CYS A 81 -4.84 -2.48 1.64
CA CYS A 81 -3.83 -1.44 1.83
C CYS A 81 -2.50 -1.91 1.22
N THR A 82 -2.42 -1.99 -0.10
CA THR A 82 -1.26 -2.63 -0.77
C THR A 82 -0.08 -1.68 -0.89
N ILE A 83 1.11 -2.19 -0.56
CA ILE A 83 2.40 -1.53 -0.77
C ILE A 83 3.03 -2.12 -2.04
N PHE A 84 3.22 -1.29 -3.06
CA PHE A 84 4.04 -1.57 -4.22
C PHE A 84 5.45 -0.99 -4.01
N TYR A 85 6.48 -1.70 -4.45
CA TYR A 85 7.86 -1.25 -4.34
C TYR A 85 8.69 -1.65 -5.56
N ASP A 86 9.57 -0.74 -5.99
CA ASP A 86 10.50 -0.95 -7.11
C ASP A 86 11.52 -2.03 -6.74
N LYS A 87 11.45 -3.19 -7.41
CA LYS A 87 12.21 -4.40 -7.05
C LYS A 87 13.72 -4.26 -7.30
N GLU A 88 14.16 -3.26 -8.05
CA GLU A 88 15.59 -2.98 -8.28
C GLU A 88 16.18 -2.07 -7.21
N LYS A 89 15.33 -1.33 -6.47
CA LYS A 89 15.75 -0.30 -5.51
C LYS A 89 15.43 -0.67 -4.07
N VAL A 90 14.40 -1.48 -3.86
CA VAL A 90 13.84 -1.80 -2.55
C VAL A 90 13.68 -3.31 -2.40
N GLU A 91 14.23 -3.84 -1.30
CA GLU A 91 14.03 -5.22 -0.90
C GLU A 91 13.12 -5.29 0.32
N LEU A 92 12.05 -6.09 0.25
CA LEU A 92 11.17 -6.37 1.38
C LEU A 92 11.81 -7.42 2.29
N LEU A 93 12.13 -7.03 3.52
CA LEU A 93 12.73 -7.93 4.52
C LEU A 93 11.68 -8.58 5.42
N GLU A 94 10.76 -7.77 5.92
CA GLU A 94 9.69 -8.19 6.80
C GLU A 94 8.46 -7.34 6.53
N GLY A 95 7.27 -7.89 6.74
CA GLY A 95 6.05 -7.14 6.62
C GLY A 95 4.88 -7.87 7.23
N GLY A 96 3.81 -7.12 7.49
CA GLY A 96 2.58 -7.68 8.03
C GLY A 96 1.39 -6.79 7.75
N THR A 97 0.21 -7.31 8.07
CA THR A 97 -1.03 -6.55 8.13
C THR A 97 -1.71 -6.85 9.45
N PHE A 98 -2.19 -5.82 10.12
CA PHE A 98 -2.96 -5.93 11.35
C PHE A 98 -4.23 -5.11 11.27
N TRP A 99 -5.22 -5.50 12.06
CA TRP A 99 -6.51 -4.83 12.13
C TRP A 99 -6.45 -3.72 13.17
N LEU A 100 -7.03 -2.58 12.82
CA LEU A 100 -7.19 -1.45 13.72
C LEU A 100 -8.42 -1.73 14.59
N SER A 101 -8.20 -2.57 15.59
CA SER A 101 -9.20 -3.03 16.54
C SER A 101 -8.55 -3.35 17.89
N GLU A 102 -9.38 -3.70 18.89
CA GLU A 102 -8.91 -4.26 20.16
C GLU A 102 -8.30 -5.66 20.01
N SER A 103 -8.44 -6.30 18.84
CA SER A 103 -7.86 -7.60 18.52
C SER A 103 -7.07 -7.56 17.19
N PRO A 104 -5.91 -6.88 17.14
CA PRO A 104 -5.21 -6.58 15.88
C PRO A 104 -4.74 -7.80 15.08
N SER A 105 -4.62 -8.96 15.72
CA SER A 105 -4.22 -10.23 15.10
C SER A 105 -5.40 -11.04 14.55
N VAL A 106 -6.64 -10.61 14.78
CA VAL A 106 -7.84 -11.33 14.35
C VAL A 106 -8.35 -10.73 13.03
N PRO A 107 -8.35 -11.51 11.93
CA PRO A 107 -8.85 -11.06 10.64
C PRO A 107 -10.29 -10.56 10.71
N GLY A 108 -10.56 -9.41 10.08
CA GLY A 108 -11.88 -8.80 10.01
C GLY A 108 -12.38 -8.18 11.33
N SER A 109 -11.54 -8.11 12.38
CA SER A 109 -11.94 -7.50 13.65
C SER A 109 -12.22 -6.00 13.50
N MET A 110 -13.23 -5.53 14.23
CA MET A 110 -13.71 -4.15 14.20
C MET A 110 -13.82 -3.62 15.64
N SER A 111 -13.51 -2.34 15.85
CA SER A 111 -13.66 -1.68 17.15
C SER A 111 -14.01 -0.21 16.97
N TRP A 112 -14.30 0.46 18.09
CA TRP A 112 -14.55 1.92 18.15
C TRP A 112 -15.65 2.42 17.20
N GLY A 113 -16.67 1.59 16.97
CA GLY A 113 -17.82 1.95 16.12
C GLY A 113 -17.54 1.88 14.62
N SER A 114 -16.44 1.26 14.18
CA SER A 114 -16.19 1.06 12.75
C SER A 114 -17.26 0.16 12.12
N ILE A 115 -17.74 0.56 10.93
CA ILE A 115 -18.73 -0.19 10.14
C ILE A 115 -18.09 -1.24 9.22
N VAL A 116 -16.78 -1.13 9.01
CA VAL A 116 -15.98 -2.06 8.20
C VAL A 116 -14.64 -2.34 8.89
N PRO A 117 -13.98 -3.48 8.64
CA PRO A 117 -12.64 -3.71 9.15
C PRO A 117 -11.65 -2.67 8.63
N CYS A 118 -10.91 -2.03 9.52
CA CYS A 118 -9.83 -1.13 9.16
C CYS A 118 -8.50 -1.86 9.32
N ILE A 119 -7.61 -1.75 8.34
CA ILE A 119 -6.30 -2.42 8.39
C ILE A 119 -5.16 -1.43 8.25
N ALA A 120 -4.03 -1.81 8.83
CA ALA A 120 -2.74 -1.22 8.56
C ALA A 120 -1.78 -2.28 8.00
N THR A 121 -1.23 -2.03 6.83
CA THR A 121 -0.17 -2.86 6.23
C THR A 121 1.16 -2.17 6.41
N TRP A 122 2.17 -2.93 6.82
CA TRP A 122 3.51 -2.42 7.06
C TRP A 122 4.58 -3.29 6.42
N ALA A 123 5.68 -2.64 6.09
CA ALA A 123 6.86 -3.27 5.53
C ALA A 123 8.12 -2.66 6.15
N ILE A 124 9.12 -3.51 6.36
CA ILE A 124 10.51 -3.18 6.61
C ILE A 124 11.27 -3.49 5.34
N SER A 125 11.99 -2.50 4.82
CA SER A 125 12.74 -2.65 3.57
C SER A 125 14.17 -2.14 3.68
N PHE A 126 15.03 -2.65 2.80
CA PHE A 126 16.43 -2.25 2.61
C PHE A 126 16.66 -1.62 1.23
N TYR A 127 17.64 -0.70 1.14
CA TYR A 127 18.05 -0.04 -0.10
C TYR A 127 19.37 -0.63 -0.62
N THR A 128 19.32 -1.30 -1.77
CA THR A 128 20.35 -2.24 -2.25
C THR A 128 21.73 -1.64 -2.46
N LEU A 129 21.86 -0.32 -2.73
CA LEU A 129 23.12 0.19 -3.28
C LEU A 129 24.22 0.56 -2.26
N TYR A 130 24.00 1.33 -1.18
CA TYR A 130 25.14 1.72 -0.31
C TYR A 130 24.78 2.12 1.16
N CYS A 131 23.57 1.84 1.66
CA CYS A 131 23.19 2.19 3.04
C CYS A 131 22.12 1.24 3.60
N LEU A 132 22.33 0.75 4.83
CA LEU A 132 21.28 0.17 5.67
C LEU A 132 20.28 1.26 6.04
N LEU A 133 19.26 1.41 5.19
CA LEU A 133 18.10 2.24 5.46
C LEU A 133 16.92 1.31 5.77
N TYR A 134 16.51 1.26 7.04
CA TYR A 134 15.28 0.60 7.46
C TYR A 134 14.11 1.56 7.28
N ILE A 135 13.17 1.23 6.40
CA ILE A 135 11.97 2.03 6.17
C ILE A 135 10.79 1.28 6.79
N HIS A 136 10.12 1.90 7.77
CA HIS A 136 8.81 1.44 8.22
C HIS A 136 7.73 2.23 7.49
N LEU A 137 7.01 1.53 6.63
CA LEU A 137 5.84 2.08 5.96
C LEU A 137 4.61 1.63 6.73
N PHE A 138 3.65 2.53 6.95
CA PHE A 138 2.33 2.16 7.43
C PHE A 138 1.31 2.77 6.47
N GLN A 139 0.44 1.93 5.93
CA GLN A 139 -0.71 2.38 5.18
C GLN A 139 -1.99 1.98 5.88
N CYS A 140 -2.82 2.96 6.17
CA CYS A 140 -4.11 2.81 6.86
C CYS A 140 -5.28 3.14 5.93
N CYS A 141 -6.39 2.41 6.06
CA CYS A 141 -7.68 2.75 5.46
C CYS A 141 -8.73 2.83 6.58
N ILE A 142 -9.03 4.05 7.04
CA ILE A 142 -10.19 4.35 7.89
C ILE A 142 -11.25 4.96 6.98
N THR A 143 -12.48 4.46 7.04
CA THR A 143 -13.62 5.07 6.34
C THR A 143 -13.63 6.58 6.61
N ASP A 144 -13.53 7.35 5.53
CA ASP A 144 -13.61 8.83 5.44
C ASP A 144 -12.43 9.67 5.98
N HIS A 145 -11.39 9.07 6.57
CA HIS A 145 -10.16 9.79 6.96
C HIS A 145 -8.88 9.03 6.59
N PHE A 146 -8.20 9.48 5.53
CA PHE A 146 -6.91 8.94 5.10
C PHE A 146 -5.77 9.58 5.89
N THR A 147 -5.21 8.83 6.84
CA THR A 147 -4.00 9.27 7.55
C THR A 147 -2.83 8.41 7.09
N LEU A 148 -1.92 9.04 6.34
CA LEU A 148 -0.62 8.46 6.04
C LEU A 148 0.29 8.68 7.25
N GLY A 149 0.53 7.63 8.02
CA GLY A 149 1.48 7.65 9.13
C GLY A 149 2.84 7.16 8.64
N PHE A 150 3.71 8.05 8.19
CA PHE A 150 5.11 7.66 8.01
C PHE A 150 5.85 7.70 9.34
N LEU A 151 6.28 6.54 9.84
CA LEU A 151 7.25 6.49 10.92
C LEU A 151 8.63 6.17 10.32
N TYR A 152 9.33 7.18 9.82
CA TYR A 152 10.71 7.01 9.36
C TYR A 152 11.64 6.83 10.57
N LYS A 153 12.20 5.65 10.75
CA LYS A 153 13.36 5.45 11.65
C LYS A 153 14.60 5.17 10.81
N LEU A 154 15.26 6.26 10.39
CA LEU A 154 16.59 6.21 9.79
C LEU A 154 17.60 5.72 10.83
N CYS A 155 17.91 4.42 10.83
CA CYS A 155 19.10 3.91 11.51
C CYS A 155 20.29 4.01 10.56
N THR A 156 20.93 5.18 10.49
CA THR A 156 22.25 5.28 9.86
C THR A 156 23.28 4.71 10.84
N HIS A 157 23.78 3.50 10.60
CA HIS A 157 25.04 3.09 11.22
C HIS A 157 26.17 3.86 10.57
N SER A 158 26.56 4.98 11.18
CA SER A 158 27.89 5.53 11.00
C SER A 158 28.86 4.61 11.73
N ASN A 159 29.73 3.92 10.99
CA ASN A 159 30.96 3.36 11.56
C ASN A 159 31.84 4.48 12.09
#